data_AF-A0A183UFL0-F1
#
_entry.id   AF-A0A183UFL0-F1
#
_cell.length_a   1.000
_cell.length_b   1.000
_cell.length_c   1.000
_cell.angle_alpha   90.00
_cell.angle_beta   90.00
_cell.angle_gamma   90.00
#
_symmetry.space_group_name_H-M   'P 1'
#
loop_
_entity.id
_entity.type
_entity.pdbx_description
1 polymer ?
#
loop_
_entity_poly.entity_id
_entity_poly.type
_entity_poly.pdbx_seq_one_letter_code
_entity_poly.pdbx_strand_id
1 'polypeptide(L)'
;MIIKWLADCSKEFRKVATEFGRKFARRTASSGKDAHLAEALERRLAECSKKSDSNHWKRVVALLSKIDLSTREEAECRDGLVQERLACFNIVSFTCQFVQEQFVFRLVPARIIIQEVRIAEDGAEKCRKLVRIVKERNKHP
;
A
#
# COMPACT_ATOMS: atom_id res chain seq x y z
N MET A 1 24.45 3.45 12.02
CA MET A 1 23.41 2.42 12.31
C MET A 1 22.01 2.81 11.83
N ILE A 2 21.59 4.08 11.94
CA ILE A 2 20.25 4.56 11.52
C ILE A 2 19.95 4.34 10.02
N ILE A 3 20.94 4.56 9.14
CA ILE A 3 20.77 4.39 7.67
C ILE A 3 20.51 2.92 7.28
N LYS A 4 21.16 1.97 7.96
CA LYS A 4 20.96 0.53 7.70
C LYS A 4 19.55 0.11 8.10
N TRP A 5 19.05 0.63 9.23
CA TRP A 5 17.70 0.35 9.70
C TRP A 5 16.62 0.94 8.78
N LEU A 6 16.82 2.15 8.23
CA LEU A 6 15.92 2.74 7.23
C LEU A 6 15.84 1.88 5.95
N ALA A 7 16.97 1.36 5.48
CA ALA A 7 17.02 0.49 4.30
C ALA A 7 16.31 -0.84 4.55
N ASP A 8 16.43 -1.42 5.75
CA ASP A 8 15.80 -2.70 6.11
C ASP A 8 14.30 -2.55 6.41
N CYS A 9 13.91 -1.50 7.15
CA CYS A 9 12.53 -1.23 7.52
C CYS A 9 11.65 -0.80 6.32
N SER A 10 12.23 -0.22 5.27
CA SER A 10 11.52 0.03 3.99
C SER A 10 11.00 -1.25 3.31
N LYS A 11 11.46 -2.44 3.75
CA LYS A 11 11.08 -3.74 3.22
C LYS A 11 10.18 -4.54 4.17
N GLU A 12 10.01 -4.08 5.41
CA GLU A 12 9.28 -4.81 6.47
C GLU A 12 7.87 -4.23 6.70
N PHE A 13 6.98 -4.34 5.70
CA PHE A 13 5.61 -3.79 5.73
C PHE A 13 4.87 -4.07 7.05
N ARG A 14 4.94 -5.31 7.55
CA ARG A 14 4.22 -5.75 8.76
C ARG A 14 4.75 -5.05 10.02
N LYS A 15 6.06 -5.01 10.20
CA LYS A 15 6.71 -4.37 11.34
C LYS A 15 6.46 -2.87 11.34
N VAL A 16 6.52 -2.24 10.17
CA VAL A 16 6.21 -0.81 10.00
C VAL A 16 4.76 -0.51 10.38
N ALA A 17 3.80 -1.35 9.96
CA ALA A 17 2.40 -1.19 10.35
C ALA A 17 2.20 -1.29 11.88
N THR A 18 2.80 -2.31 12.51
CA THR A 18 2.71 -2.52 13.96
C THR A 18 3.29 -1.36 14.74
N GLU A 19 4.50 -0.91 14.40
CA GLU A 19 5.17 0.18 15.09
C GLU A 19 4.48 1.53 14.85
N PHE A 20 3.96 1.75 13.63
CA PHE A 20 3.13 2.92 13.36
C PHE A 20 1.89 2.94 14.25
N GLY A 21 1.15 1.84 14.34
CA GLY A 21 -0.03 1.74 15.22
C GLY A 21 0.30 1.93 16.70
N ARG A 22 1.47 1.47 17.15
CA ARG A 22 1.97 1.69 18.53
C ARG A 22 2.21 3.18 18.80
N LYS A 23 2.84 3.88 17.87
CA LYS A 23 3.19 5.32 18.02
C LYS A 23 2.00 6.24 17.75
N PHE A 24 1.08 5.82 16.88
CA PHE A 24 -0.20 6.46 16.55
C PHE A 24 -1.36 5.71 17.20
N ALA A 25 -1.28 5.52 18.51
CA ALA A 25 -2.37 4.89 19.24
C ALA A 25 -3.66 5.69 19.05
N ARG A 26 -4.77 5.03 18.71
CA ARG A 26 -6.08 5.68 18.51
C ARG A 26 -6.53 6.52 19.71
N ARG A 27 -6.00 6.20 20.90
CA ARG A 27 -6.27 6.88 22.17
C ARG A 27 -5.53 8.22 22.33
N THR A 28 -4.46 8.43 21.56
CA THR A 28 -3.65 9.68 21.56
C THR A 28 -3.98 10.60 20.38
N ALA A 29 -4.79 10.14 19.42
CA ALA A 29 -5.31 10.96 18.34
C ALA A 29 -6.33 11.96 18.92
N SER A 30 -5.96 13.25 18.92
CA SER A 30 -6.76 14.33 19.50
C SER A 30 -8.05 14.64 18.72
N SER A 31 -8.24 14.04 17.54
CA SER A 31 -9.44 14.19 16.73
C SER A 31 -9.87 12.89 16.03
N GLY A 32 -11.17 12.74 15.75
CA GLY A 32 -11.68 11.58 15.00
C GLY A 32 -11.12 11.45 13.57
N LYS A 33 -10.68 12.57 12.96
CA LYS A 33 -10.03 12.56 11.65
C LYS A 33 -8.68 11.86 11.68
N ASP A 34 -7.89 12.07 12.75
CA ASP A 34 -6.58 11.44 12.91
C ASP A 34 -6.71 9.93 13.22
N ALA A 35 -7.76 9.53 13.93
CA ALA A 35 -8.05 8.13 14.19
C ALA A 35 -8.45 7.36 12.92
N HIS A 36 -9.34 7.92 12.09
CA HIS A 36 -9.68 7.34 10.78
C HIS A 36 -8.47 7.25 9.86
N LEU A 37 -7.57 8.22 9.96
CA LEU A 37 -6.35 8.25 9.17
C LEU A 37 -5.39 7.12 9.54
N ALA A 38 -5.13 6.94 10.83
CA ALA A 38 -4.27 5.88 11.31
C ALA A 38 -4.81 4.50 10.88
N GLU A 39 -6.13 4.33 10.93
CA GLU A 39 -6.80 3.10 10.49
C GLU A 39 -6.70 2.87 8.97
N ALA A 40 -6.88 3.90 8.15
CA ALA A 40 -6.72 3.80 6.70
C ALA A 40 -5.28 3.39 6.32
N LEU A 41 -4.29 3.98 6.98
CA LEU A 41 -2.89 3.66 6.75
C LEU A 41 -2.54 2.24 7.21
N GLU A 42 -3.00 1.83 8.39
CA GLU A 42 -2.82 0.47 8.92
C GLU A 42 -3.38 -0.58 7.93
N ARG A 43 -4.62 -0.39 7.47
CA ARG A 43 -5.25 -1.25 6.46
C ARG A 43 -4.42 -1.31 5.17
N ARG A 44 -3.97 -0.16 4.68
CA ARG A 44 -3.24 -0.08 3.41
C ARG A 44 -1.87 -0.77 3.50
N LEU A 45 -1.13 -0.57 4.60
CA LEU A 45 0.13 -1.26 4.86
C LEU A 45 -0.05 -2.79 4.89
N ALA A 46 -1.10 -3.28 5.56
CA ALA A 46 -1.41 -4.70 5.61
C ALA A 46 -1.75 -5.27 4.21
N GLU A 47 -2.52 -4.52 3.40
CA GLU A 47 -2.83 -4.93 2.03
C GLU A 47 -1.59 -4.95 1.13
N CYS A 48 -0.76 -3.90 1.17
CA CYS A 48 0.49 -3.82 0.43
C CYS A 48 1.44 -4.97 0.82
N SER A 49 1.53 -5.30 2.11
CA SER A 49 2.29 -6.45 2.63
C SER A 49 1.83 -7.76 1.97
N LYS A 50 0.53 -8.05 2.04
CA LYS A 50 -0.06 -9.25 1.45
C LYS A 50 0.14 -9.32 -0.06
N LYS A 51 0.01 -8.19 -0.76
CA LYS A 51 0.22 -8.12 -2.23
C LYS A 51 1.68 -8.32 -2.60
N SER A 52 2.62 -7.80 -1.80
CA SER A 52 4.05 -8.02 -1.96
C SER A 52 4.40 -9.50 -1.75
N ASP A 53 4.00 -10.08 -0.62
CA ASP A 53 4.30 -11.48 -0.26
C ASP A 53 3.80 -12.49 -1.31
N SER A 54 2.64 -12.20 -1.92
CA SER A 54 2.02 -13.05 -2.94
C SER A 54 2.46 -12.76 -4.39
N ASN A 55 3.42 -11.86 -4.60
CA ASN A 55 3.83 -11.36 -5.92
C ASN A 55 2.64 -10.89 -6.78
N HIS A 56 1.63 -10.29 -6.13
CA HIS A 56 0.33 -9.99 -6.72
C HIS A 56 0.43 -9.22 -8.03
N TRP A 57 1.14 -8.09 -8.05
CA TRP A 57 1.23 -7.24 -9.24
C TRP A 57 1.83 -7.97 -10.44
N LYS A 58 2.91 -8.75 -10.23
CA LYS A 58 3.52 -9.56 -11.30
C LYS A 58 2.56 -10.62 -11.83
N ARG A 59 1.81 -11.27 -10.94
CA ARG A 59 0.80 -12.27 -11.32
C ARG A 59 -0.34 -11.67 -12.12
N VAL A 60 -0.85 -10.50 -11.72
CA VAL A 60 -1.93 -9.83 -12.46
C VAL A 60 -1.44 -9.42 -13.85
N VAL A 61 -0.25 -8.83 -13.97
CA VAL A 61 0.34 -8.48 -15.28
C VAL A 61 0.45 -9.71 -16.20
N ALA A 62 0.91 -10.85 -15.69
CA ALA A 62 1.03 -12.09 -16.46
C ALA A 62 -0.32 -12.67 -16.91
N LEU A 63 -1.43 -12.25 -16.30
CA LEU A 63 -2.78 -12.67 -16.64
C LEU A 63 -3.48 -11.71 -17.59
N LEU A 64 -3.07 -10.44 -17.63
CA LEU A 64 -3.63 -9.46 -18.57
C LEU A 64 -3.48 -9.92 -20.02
N SER A 65 -2.34 -10.51 -20.37
CA SER A 65 -2.10 -11.04 -21.72
C SER A 65 -2.87 -12.33 -22.05
N LYS A 66 -3.67 -12.87 -21.12
CA LYS A 66 -4.45 -14.11 -21.28
C LYS A 66 -5.96 -13.87 -21.27
N ILE A 67 -6.39 -12.63 -21.10
CA ILE A 67 -7.78 -12.23 -21.05
C ILE A 67 -8.02 -11.37 -22.28
N ASP A 68 -9.14 -11.61 -22.96
CA ASP A 68 -9.57 -10.77 -24.05
C ASP A 68 -10.06 -9.43 -23.48
N LEU A 69 -9.25 -8.38 -23.68
CA LEU A 69 -9.46 -7.04 -23.16
C LEU A 69 -9.31 -6.04 -24.28
N SER A 70 -10.06 -4.94 -24.20
CA SER A 70 -9.75 -3.79 -25.04
C SER A 70 -8.39 -3.22 -24.67
N THR A 71 -7.69 -2.63 -25.64
CA THR A 71 -6.42 -1.94 -25.43
C THR A 71 -6.50 -0.89 -24.31
N ARG A 72 -7.66 -0.22 -24.19
CA ARG A 72 -7.91 0.77 -23.14
C ARG A 72 -7.97 0.14 -21.75
N GLU A 73 -8.70 -0.95 -21.58
CA GLU A 73 -8.82 -1.65 -20.30
C GLU A 73 -7.49 -2.24 -19.85
N GLU A 74 -6.72 -2.80 -20.78
CA GLU A 74 -5.39 -3.32 -20.49
C GLU A 74 -4.45 -2.20 -20.04
N ALA A 75 -4.41 -1.07 -20.76
CA ALA A 75 -3.57 0.07 -20.42
C ALA A 75 -3.94 0.67 -19.06
N GLU A 76 -5.23 0.93 -18.82
CA GLU A 76 -5.72 1.49 -17.55
C GLU A 76 -5.37 0.59 -16.37
N CYS A 77 -5.47 -0.72 -16.54
CA CYS A 77 -5.08 -1.66 -15.50
C CYS A 77 -3.56 -1.72 -15.30
N ARG A 78 -2.75 -1.76 -16.37
CA ARG A 78 -1.28 -1.72 -16.23
C ARG A 78 -0.82 -0.48 -15.46
N ASP A 79 -1.38 0.68 -15.78
CA ASP A 79 -1.11 1.93 -15.07
C ASP A 79 -1.53 1.83 -13.60
N GLY A 80 -2.71 1.29 -13.33
CA GLY A 80 -3.18 1.03 -11.97
C GLY A 80 -2.26 0.14 -11.14
N LEU A 81 -1.75 -0.96 -11.71
CA LEU A 81 -0.82 -1.87 -11.02
C LEU A 81 0.51 -1.20 -10.71
N VAL A 82 1.04 -0.41 -11.65
CA VAL A 82 2.29 0.33 -11.45
C VAL A 82 2.10 1.40 -10.38
N GLN A 83 1.03 2.18 -10.49
CA GLN A 83 0.66 3.23 -9.54
C GLN A 83 0.48 2.67 -8.12
N GLU A 84 -0.31 1.59 -7.97
CA GLU A 84 -0.51 0.95 -6.67
C GLU A 84 0.81 0.45 -6.09
N ARG A 85 1.62 -0.24 -6.90
CA ARG A 85 2.88 -0.82 -6.42
C ARG A 85 3.83 0.26 -5.94
N LEU A 86 4.01 1.35 -6.70
CA LEU A 86 4.86 2.48 -6.32
C LEU A 86 4.37 3.13 -5.03
N ALA A 87 3.06 3.39 -4.93
CA ALA A 87 2.47 3.97 -3.74
C ALA A 87 2.65 3.08 -2.51
N CYS A 88 2.49 1.75 -2.64
CA CYS A 88 2.79 0.80 -1.57
C CYS A 88 4.24 0.89 -1.08
N PHE A 89 5.23 1.04 -1.98
CA PHE A 89 6.62 1.23 -1.59
C PHE A 89 6.85 2.57 -0.87
N ASN A 90 6.24 3.64 -1.38
CA ASN A 90 6.34 4.97 -0.77
C ASN A 90 5.75 4.99 0.64
N ILE A 91 4.57 4.39 0.82
CA ILE A 91 3.91 4.28 2.13
C ILE A 91 4.84 3.63 3.16
N VAL A 92 5.45 2.49 2.85
CA VAL A 92 6.37 1.84 3.79
C VAL A 92 7.60 2.69 4.04
N SER A 93 8.20 3.23 2.98
CA SER A 93 9.41 4.05 3.09
C SER A 93 9.19 5.29 3.99
N PHE A 94 8.08 6.00 3.80
CA PHE A 94 7.74 7.16 4.61
C PHE A 94 7.30 6.78 6.02
N THR A 95 6.51 5.73 6.16
CA THR A 95 6.05 5.27 7.50
C THR A 95 7.23 4.77 8.33
N CYS A 96 8.26 4.20 7.71
CA CYS A 96 9.47 3.74 8.37
C CYS A 96 10.18 4.85 9.18
N GLN A 97 10.12 6.10 8.72
CA GLN A 97 10.70 7.23 9.44
C GLN A 97 10.05 7.44 10.82
N PHE A 98 8.77 7.12 10.94
CA PHE A 98 8.01 7.28 12.18
C PHE A 98 8.28 6.18 13.19
N VAL A 99 8.75 5.01 12.75
CA VAL A 99 9.13 3.89 13.63
C VAL A 99 10.36 4.21 14.48
N GLN A 100 11.21 5.16 14.06
CA GLN A 100 12.37 5.59 14.83
C GLN A 100 11.94 6.36 16.09
N GLU A 101 12.34 5.90 17.28
CA GLU A 101 11.96 6.53 18.56
C GLU A 101 12.29 8.03 18.60
N GLN A 102 13.45 8.41 18.06
CA GLN A 102 13.95 9.78 18.06
C GLN A 102 13.18 10.70 17.09
N PHE A 103 12.36 10.16 16.19
CA PHE A 103 11.63 10.95 15.21
C PHE A 103 10.32 11.47 15.80
N VAL A 104 10.27 12.79 15.98
CA VAL A 104 9.07 13.53 16.37
C VAL A 104 8.13 13.63 15.18
N PHE A 105 6.84 13.37 15.39
CA PHE A 105 5.84 13.46 14.34
C PHE A 105 5.80 14.86 13.71
N ARG A 106 5.66 14.90 12.37
CA ARG A 106 5.48 16.14 11.61
C ARG A 106 4.30 16.00 10.65
N LEU A 107 3.47 17.04 10.59
CA LEU A 107 2.24 17.06 9.80
C LEU A 107 2.47 16.92 8.28
N VAL A 108 3.55 17.50 7.75
CA VAL A 108 3.86 17.46 6.31
C VAL A 108 4.20 16.05 5.82
N PRO A 109 5.14 15.30 6.45
CA PRO A 109 5.37 13.89 6.13
C PRO A 109 4.11 13.03 6.27
N ALA A 110 3.25 13.30 7.26
CA ALA A 110 1.97 12.62 7.38
C ALA A 110 1.08 12.86 6.16
N ARG A 111 0.94 14.11 5.67
CA ARG A 111 0.16 14.43 4.46
C ARG A 111 0.65 13.71 3.21
N ILE A 112 1.97 13.55 3.07
CA ILE A 112 2.56 12.79 1.97
C ILE A 112 2.12 11.33 2.04
N ILE A 113 2.21 10.70 3.22
CA ILE A 113 1.75 9.32 3.41
C ILE A 113 0.27 9.17 3.05
N ILE A 114 -0.58 10.13 3.46
CA ILE A 114 -2.02 10.12 3.13
C ILE A 114 -2.23 10.13 1.62
N GLN A 115 -1.49 10.99 0.92
CA GLN A 115 -1.62 11.10 -0.52
C GLN A 115 -1.22 9.78 -1.20
N GLU A 116 -0.16 9.13 -0.73
CA GLU A 116 0.24 7.80 -1.23
C GLU A 116 -0.80 6.72 -0.92
N VAL A 117 -1.44 6.76 0.26
CA VAL A 117 -2.56 5.85 0.57
C VAL A 117 -3.65 5.99 -0.48
N ARG A 118 -4.09 7.22 -0.79
CA ARG A 118 -5.12 7.50 -1.80
C ARG A 118 -4.71 7.00 -3.19
N ILE A 119 -3.48 7.31 -3.60
CA ILE A 119 -2.91 6.86 -4.88
C ILE A 119 -2.93 5.33 -4.98
N ALA A 120 -2.64 4.63 -3.89
CA ALA A 120 -2.70 3.17 -3.84
C ALA A 120 -4.13 2.64 -3.97
N GLU A 121 -5.12 3.27 -3.34
CA GLU A 121 -6.53 2.86 -3.47
C GLU A 121 -7.04 3.08 -4.89
N ASP A 122 -6.74 4.25 -5.47
CA ASP A 122 -7.11 4.61 -6.84
C ASP A 122 -6.45 3.66 -7.86
N GLY A 123 -5.17 3.33 -7.66
CA GLY A 123 -4.45 2.36 -8.48
C GLY A 123 -5.05 0.96 -8.40
N ALA A 124 -5.44 0.51 -7.20
CA ALA A 124 -6.10 -0.77 -6.99
C ALA A 124 -7.48 -0.82 -7.68
N GLU A 125 -8.19 0.31 -7.73
CA GLU A 125 -9.52 0.39 -8.34
C GLU A 125 -9.48 0.22 -9.85
N LYS A 126 -8.49 0.80 -10.53
CA LYS A 126 -8.30 0.73 -11.99
C LYS A 126 -8.24 -0.71 -12.52
N CYS A 127 -7.76 -1.67 -11.71
CA CYS A 127 -7.75 -3.09 -12.05
C CYS A 127 -8.84 -3.94 -11.39
N ARG A 128 -9.71 -3.36 -10.55
CA ARG A 128 -10.59 -4.14 -9.65
C ARG A 128 -11.46 -5.13 -10.41
N LYS A 129 -12.09 -4.69 -11.50
CA LYS A 129 -12.98 -5.54 -12.33
C LYS A 129 -12.21 -6.73 -12.91
N LEU A 130 -11.01 -6.50 -13.40
CA LEU A 130 -10.16 -7.53 -14.01
C LEU A 130 -9.62 -8.53 -12.98
N VAL A 131 -9.19 -8.03 -11.83
CA VAL A 131 -8.75 -8.88 -10.71
C VAL A 131 -9.90 -9.78 -10.22
N ARG A 132 -11.15 -9.34 -10.28
CA ARG A 132 -12.31 -10.19 -9.96
C ARG A 132 -12.48 -11.32 -10.98
N ILE A 133 -12.48 -11.00 -12.28
CA ILE A 133 -12.57 -12.00 -13.36
C ILE A 133 -11.45 -13.04 -13.25
N VAL A 134 -10.22 -12.58 -13.00
CA VAL A 134 -9.05 -13.44 -12.75
C VAL A 134 -9.27 -14.40 -11.57
N LYS A 135 -9.81 -13.90 -10.46
CA LYS A 135 -10.05 -14.70 -9.25
C LYS A 135 -11.14 -15.73 -9.47
N GLU A 136 -12.19 -15.39 -10.21
CA GLU A 136 -13.29 -16.31 -10.53
C GLU A 136 -12.83 -17.46 -11.44
N ARG A 137 -12.04 -17.15 -12.49
CA ARG A 137 -11.46 -18.16 -13.37
C ARG A 137 -10.48 -19.10 -12.66
N ASN A 138 -9.68 -18.61 -11.71
CA ASN A 138 -8.76 -19.46 -10.94
C ASN A 138 -9.43 -20.31 -9.84
N LYS A 139 -10.69 -20.02 -9.47
CA LYS A 139 -11.45 -20.83 -8.51
C LYS A 139 -12.09 -22.07 -9.13
N HIS A 140 -12.18 -22.12 -10.45
CA HIS A 140 -12.66 -23.27 -11.22
C HIS A 140 -11.53 -23.73 -12.17
N PRO A 141 -10.49 -24.40 -11.65
CA PRO A 141 -9.46 -25.01 -12.48
C PRO A 141 -10.03 -26.14 -13.34
#